data_AF-A0A924SGU5-F1
#
_entry.id   AF-A0A924SGU5-F1
#
_cell.length_a   1.000
_cell.length_b   1.000
_cell.length_c   1.000
_cell.angle_alpha   90.00
_cell.angle_beta   90.00
_cell.angle_gamma   90.00
#
_symmetry.space_group_name_H-M   'P 1'
#
loop_
_entity.id
_entity.type
_entity.pdbx_description
1 polymer ?
#
loop_
_entity_poly.entity_id
_entity_poly.type
_entity_poly.pdbx_seq_one_letter_code
_entity_poly.pdbx_strand_id
1 'polypeptide(L)' 'GHFVQVVEERQGLKIGCLEEIAWREGYIDTEQLQALARPLLKSGYGEYLLSLLST' A
#
# COMPACT_ATOMS: atom_id res chain seq x y z
N GLY A 1 -4.81 -13.60 16.26
CA GLY A 1 -4.48 -12.26 15.74
C GLY A 1 -4.52 -12.31 14.24
N HIS A 2 -5.44 -11.59 13.62
CA HIS A 2 -5.52 -11.25 12.19
C HIS A 2 -6.71 -10.28 12.08
N PHE A 3 -6.45 -8.97 12.13
CA PHE A 3 -7.48 -7.93 12.33
C PHE A 3 -7.64 -6.96 11.15
N VAL A 4 -7.33 -7.38 9.91
CA VAL A 4 -7.31 -6.42 8.76
C VAL A 4 -8.23 -6.83 7.60
N GLN A 5 -8.88 -7.99 7.63
CA GLN A 5 -9.66 -8.49 6.47
C GLN A 5 -11.14 -8.01 6.37
N VAL A 6 -11.60 -7.05 7.18
CA VAL A 6 -13.05 -6.76 7.30
C VAL A 6 -13.45 -5.33 6.89
N VAL A 7 -12.55 -4.52 6.35
CA VAL A 7 -12.87 -3.11 5.96
C VAL A 7 -12.79 -2.89 4.45
N GLU A 8 -13.22 -3.85 3.63
CA GLU A 8 -13.17 -3.71 2.16
C GLU A 8 -14.53 -3.42 1.49
N GLU A 9 -15.66 -3.53 2.19
CA GLU A 9 -16.94 -3.64 1.46
C GLU A 9 -17.78 -2.37 1.31
N ARG A 10 -17.42 -1.22 1.93
CA ARG A 10 -18.41 -0.12 2.05
C ARG A 10 -17.99 1.27 1.61
N GLN A 11 -16.72 1.52 1.31
CA GLN A 11 -16.30 2.84 0.88
C GLN A 11 -15.73 2.73 -0.53
N GLY A 12 -16.50 3.19 -1.52
CA GLY A 12 -16.09 3.34 -2.93
C GLY A 12 -14.97 4.37 -3.14
N LEU A 13 -14.10 4.56 -2.15
CA LEU A 13 -12.77 5.10 -2.32
C LEU A 13 -11.89 3.94 -2.74
N LYS A 14 -11.35 4.02 -3.96
CA LYS A 14 -10.34 3.11 -4.49
C LYS A 14 -9.41 2.66 -3.35
N ILE A 15 -9.40 1.36 -3.06
CA ILE A 15 -8.53 0.65 -2.09
C ILE A 15 -7.06 0.70 -2.60
N GLY A 16 -6.59 1.88 -2.99
CA GLY A 16 -5.26 2.08 -3.54
C GLY A 16 -4.28 2.48 -2.46
N CYS A 17 -4.67 3.33 -1.50
CA CYS A 17 -3.72 3.91 -0.55
C CYS A 17 -3.68 3.22 0.81
N LEU A 18 -4.07 1.94 0.92
CA LEU A 18 -3.92 1.23 2.19
C LEU A 18 -2.45 0.95 2.48
N GLU A 19 -1.67 0.63 1.45
CA GLU A 19 -0.23 0.39 1.53
C GLU A 19 0.53 1.64 1.98
N GLU A 20 0.18 2.82 1.44
CA GLU A 20 0.79 4.09 1.87
C GLU A 20 0.47 4.39 3.33
N ILE A 21 -0.79 4.27 3.74
CA ILE A 21 -1.21 4.52 5.12
C ILE A 21 -0.52 3.52 6.05
N ALA A 22 -0.46 2.23 5.66
CA ALA A 22 0.20 1.20 6.44
C ALA A 22 1.70 1.48 6.64
N TRP A 23 2.38 2.00 5.61
CA TRP A 23 3.79 2.40 5.71
C TRP A 23 3.98 3.67 6.55
N ARG A 24 3.13 4.69 6.36
CA ARG A 24 3.16 5.93 7.15
C ARG A 24 2.90 5.72 8.63
N GLU A 25 2.00 4.79 8.96
CA GLU A 25 1.65 4.43 10.34
C GLU A 25 2.63 3.41 10.96
N GLY A 26 3.59 2.89 10.18
CA GLY A 26 4.57 1.90 10.64
C GLY A 26 4.02 0.49 10.82
N TYR A 27 2.87 0.16 10.22
CA TYR A 27 2.32 -1.19 10.19
C TYR A 27 3.09 -2.12 9.23
N ILE A 28 3.67 -1.55 8.16
CA ILE A 28 4.52 -2.28 7.22
C ILE A 28 5.84 -1.56 7.01
N ASP A 29 6.88 -2.34 6.78
CA ASP A 29 8.22 -1.81 6.56
C ASP A 29 8.45 -1.41 5.10
N THR A 30 9.51 -0.64 4.87
CA THR A 30 9.91 -0.11 3.57
C THR A 30 10.08 -1.22 2.53
N GLU A 31 10.66 -2.36 2.95
CA GLU A 31 10.82 -3.55 2.12
C GLU A 31 9.48 -4.21 1.77
N GLN A 32 8.53 -4.19 2.69
CA GLN A 32 7.19 -4.74 2.46
C GLN A 32 6.41 -3.84 1.49
N LEU A 33 6.51 -2.52 1.63
CA LEU A 33 5.93 -1.58 0.68
C LEU A 33 6.53 -1.78 -0.72
N GLN A 34 7.84 -1.95 -0.82
CA GLN A 34 8.51 -2.21 -2.10
C GLN A 34 8.05 -3.53 -2.74
N ALA A 35 7.85 -4.58 -1.94
CA ALA A 35 7.35 -5.86 -2.42
C ALA A 35 5.92 -5.77 -2.96
N LEU A 36 5.06 -4.96 -2.31
CA LEU A 36 3.69 -4.67 -2.76
C LEU A 36 3.67 -3.75 -3.99
N ALA A 37 4.61 -2.82 -4.09
CA ALA A 37 4.72 -1.90 -5.23
C ALA A 37 5.16 -2.61 -6.53
N ARG A 38 6.00 -3.65 -6.45
CA ARG A 38 6.49 -4.41 -7.62
C ARG A 38 5.39 -4.92 -8.57
N PRO A 39 4.34 -5.62 -8.13
CA PRO A 39 3.25 -6.05 -9.01
C PRO A 39 2.41 -4.87 -9.52
N LEU A 40 2.33 -3.78 -8.76
CA LEU A 40 1.55 -2.57 -9.07
C LEU A 40 2.29 -1.61 -10.02
N LEU A 41 3.56 -1.85 -10.32
CA LEU A 41 4.35 -1.10 -11.31
C LEU A 41 3.66 -1.06 -12.67
N LYS A 42 3.04 -2.17 -13.09
CA LYS A 42 2.32 -2.26 -14.38
C LYS A 42 1.11 -1.32 -14.47
N SER A 43 0.57 -0.90 -13.33
CA SER A 43 -0.59 -0.01 -13.24
C SER A 43 -0.19 1.45 -12.98
N GLY A 44 1.11 1.77 -12.92
CA GLY A 44 1.64 3.10 -12.58
C GLY A 44 1.56 3.45 -11.09
N TYR A 45 0.71 2.76 -10.33
CA TYR A 45 0.59 2.96 -8.88
C TYR A 45 1.85 2.52 -8.12
N GLY A 46 2.50 1.44 -8.57
CA GLY A 46 3.77 1.00 -7.98
C GLY A 46 4.89 2.03 -8.12
N GLU A 47 4.93 2.80 -9.21
CA GLU A 47 5.91 3.88 -9.40
C GLU A 47 5.72 4.98 -8.35
N TYR A 48 4.46 5.32 -8.05
CA TYR A 48 4.12 6.29 -7.00
C TYR A 48 4.59 5.82 -5.62
N LEU A 49 4.31 4.57 -5.25
CA LEU A 49 4.76 3.98 -3.99
C LEU A 49 6.30 3.96 -3.89
N LEU A 50 7.00 3.58 -4.95
CA LEU A 50 8.47 3.59 -4.96
C LEU A 50 9.07 5.00 -4.89
N SER A 51 8.39 5.99 -5.49
CA SER A 51 8.78 7.40 -5.38
C SER A 51 8.69 7.92 -3.93
N LEU A 52 7.73 7.42 -3.14
CA LEU A 52 7.65 7.74 -1.71
C LEU A 52 8.82 7.17 -0.91
N LEU A 53 9.35 6.00 -1.32
CA LEU A 53 10.50 5.36 -0.68
C LEU A 53 11.86 5.94 -1.09
N SER A 54 11.92 6.64 -2.22
CA SER A 54 13.18 7.14 -2.80
C SER A 54 13.57 8.55 -2.34
N THR A 55 12.87 9.11 -1.33
CA THR A 55 13.15 10.42 -0.70
C THR A 55 13.94 10.22 0.58
#